data_AF-A0A3C0C9G4-F1
#
_entry.id   AF-A0A3C0C9G4-F1
#
_cell.length_a   1.000
_cell.length_b   1.000
_cell.length_c   1.000
_cell.angle_alpha   90.00
_cell.angle_beta   90.00
_cell.angle_gamma   90.00
#
_symmetry.space_group_name_H-M   'P 1'
#
loop_
_entity.id
_entity.type
_entity.pdbx_description
1 polymer ?
#
loop_
_entity_poly.entity_id
_entity_poly.type
_entity_poly.pdbx_seq_one_letter_code
_entity_poly.pdbx_strand_id
1 'polypeptide(L)'
;MVANIKLKSNQEAKARSFSLNFKCGGSVACMGSQRVKLVRGENVEFSLPVTAKSGGEGFIQADVSCDGRFFTKRKKVTVHTSEPLAQQVDAVFLNPGQKIIFDVQEQFKRIVSARYDLSPVPYLSAEGFWQALSKAFFANEFEKIYALSILIDSEFSKASQYESERKTRRHNIQDSLNNLAANMNDDGSLPANYIDPK
;
A
#
# COMPACT_ATOMS: atom_id res chain seq x y z
N MET A 1 23.39 18.62 -2.44
CA MET A 1 24.00 17.36 -1.94
C MET A 1 25.17 17.02 -2.86
N VAL A 2 26.20 16.33 -2.38
CA VAL A 2 27.36 15.95 -3.21
C VAL A 2 27.46 14.44 -3.24
N ALA A 3 27.58 13.86 -4.45
CA ALA A 3 27.88 12.44 -4.63
C ALA A 3 29.39 12.28 -4.86
N ASN A 4 30.04 11.50 -4.00
CA ASN A 4 31.46 11.18 -4.16
C ASN A 4 31.61 9.99 -5.11
N ILE A 5 32.31 10.20 -6.21
CA ILE A 5 32.53 9.18 -7.23
C ILE A 5 34.01 8.82 -7.24
N LYS A 6 34.28 7.53 -6.98
CA LYS A 6 35.63 6.96 -6.98
C LYS A 6 35.86 6.14 -8.24
N LEU A 7 36.84 6.53 -9.04
CA LEU A 7 37.40 5.69 -10.09
C LEU A 7 38.51 4.84 -9.49
N LYS A 8 38.32 3.53 -9.51
CA LYS A 8 39.35 2.58 -9.09
C LYS A 8 40.45 2.49 -10.15
N SER A 9 41.67 2.37 -9.65
CA SER A 9 42.94 2.37 -10.37
C SER A 9 42.97 1.71 -11.74
N ASN A 10 43.59 2.43 -12.70
CA ASN A 10 44.08 1.87 -13.94
C ASN A 10 45.12 0.77 -13.61
N GLN A 11 44.81 -0.49 -13.97
CA GLN A 11 45.72 -1.63 -13.74
C GLN A 11 46.76 -1.79 -14.85
N GLU A 12 46.67 -0.97 -15.89
CA GLU A 12 47.46 -1.12 -17.10
C GLU A 12 48.79 -0.38 -16.99
N ALA A 13 49.82 -0.87 -17.69
CA ALA A 13 51.17 -0.32 -17.60
C ALA A 13 51.28 1.13 -18.14
N LYS A 14 50.34 1.55 -18.99
CA LYS A 14 50.33 2.89 -19.62
C LYS A 14 49.24 3.77 -19.03
N ALA A 15 49.52 5.06 -18.95
CA ALA A 15 48.52 6.07 -18.59
C ALA A 15 47.37 6.07 -19.60
N ARG A 16 46.13 6.10 -19.12
CA ARG A 16 44.92 6.08 -19.95
C ARG A 16 44.03 7.26 -19.66
N SER A 17 43.35 7.74 -20.70
CA SER A 17 42.40 8.85 -20.62
C SER A 17 40.97 8.31 -20.58
N PHE A 18 40.26 8.64 -19.52
CA PHE A 18 38.88 8.25 -19.29
C PHE A 18 37.97 9.47 -19.48
N SER A 19 36.92 9.32 -20.28
CA SER A 19 35.84 10.29 -20.38
C SER A 19 34.63 9.75 -19.64
N LEU A 20 34.14 10.49 -18.67
CA LEU A 20 32.98 10.14 -17.86
C LEU A 20 31.85 11.13 -18.14
N ASN A 21 30.68 10.61 -18.49
CA ASN A 21 29.46 11.39 -18.63
C ASN A 21 28.44 10.92 -17.59
N PHE A 22 27.93 11.85 -16.80
CA PHE A 22 26.96 11.55 -15.75
C PHE A 22 25.55 11.88 -16.21
N LYS A 23 24.64 10.93 -15.97
CA LYS A 23 23.21 11.09 -16.19
C LYS A 23 22.47 10.73 -14.91
N CYS A 24 21.53 11.57 -14.51
CA CYS A 24 20.62 11.27 -13.41
C CYS A 24 19.18 11.19 -13.90
N GLY A 25 18.36 10.46 -13.16
CA GLY A 25 16.92 10.42 -13.42
C GLY A 25 16.11 9.97 -12.23
N GLY A 26 14.78 9.96 -12.41
CA GLY A 26 13.82 9.82 -11.31
C GLY A 26 13.86 11.03 -10.39
N SER A 27 13.98 10.77 -9.09
CA SER A 27 13.96 11.78 -8.02
C SER A 27 15.25 12.58 -7.86
N VAL A 28 16.26 12.36 -8.71
CA VAL A 28 17.58 13.00 -8.65
C VAL A 28 17.90 13.71 -9.97
N ALA A 29 18.50 14.90 -9.87
CA ALA A 29 19.08 15.67 -10.97
C ALA A 29 20.60 15.79 -10.79
N CYS A 30 21.32 15.60 -11.88
CA CYS A 30 22.74 15.92 -11.98
C CYS A 30 23.09 16.13 -13.45
N MET A 31 24.13 16.92 -13.67
CA MET A 31 24.78 17.07 -14.96
C MET A 31 26.28 17.19 -14.70
N GLY A 32 27.07 16.57 -15.55
CA GLY A 32 28.51 16.68 -15.47
C GLY A 32 29.19 15.76 -16.45
N SER A 33 30.32 16.21 -16.96
CA SER A 33 31.26 15.39 -17.69
C SER A 33 32.65 15.63 -17.12
N GLN A 34 33.40 14.58 -16.87
CA GLN A 34 34.77 14.66 -16.37
C GLN A 34 35.69 13.94 -17.37
N ARG A 35 36.86 14.52 -17.62
CA ARG A 35 37.96 13.80 -18.26
C ARG A 35 39.09 13.67 -17.27
N VAL A 36 39.63 12.47 -17.13
CA VAL A 36 40.73 12.18 -16.22
C VAL A 36 41.76 11.30 -16.91
N LYS A 37 43.04 11.58 -16.68
CA LYS A 37 44.15 10.73 -17.10
C LYS A 37 44.66 10.00 -15.86
N LEU A 38 44.65 8.67 -15.87
CA LEU A 38 45.08 7.84 -14.74
C LEU A 38 46.35 7.08 -15.10
N VAL A 39 47.40 7.23 -14.28
CA VAL A 39 48.58 6.35 -14.33
C VAL A 39 48.33 5.05 -13.56
N ARG A 40 49.22 4.06 -13.71
CA ARG A 40 49.07 2.76 -13.05
C ARG A 40 49.01 2.92 -11.54
N GLY A 41 47.99 2.34 -10.89
CA GLY A 41 47.85 2.36 -9.43
C GLY A 41 47.18 3.61 -8.86
N GLU A 42 46.92 4.63 -9.66
CA GLU A 42 46.34 5.89 -9.19
C GLU A 42 44.82 5.80 -9.03
N ASN A 43 44.29 6.28 -7.89
CA ASN A 43 42.86 6.43 -7.69
C ASN A 43 42.49 7.91 -7.74
N VAL A 44 41.39 8.23 -8.42
CA VAL A 44 40.84 9.59 -8.45
C VAL A 44 39.44 9.58 -7.88
N GLU A 45 39.19 10.57 -7.03
CA GLU A 45 37.88 10.86 -6.46
C GLU A 45 37.45 12.25 -6.93
N PHE A 46 36.19 12.37 -7.34
CA PHE A 46 35.60 13.65 -7.69
C PHE A 46 34.19 13.76 -7.11
N SER A 47 33.84 15.01 -6.82
CA SER A 47 32.55 15.40 -6.25
C SER A 47 31.60 15.77 -7.39
N LEU A 48 30.52 15.02 -7.55
CA LEU A 48 29.44 15.36 -8.47
C LEU A 48 28.34 16.10 -7.70
N PRO A 49 28.02 17.37 -8.04
CA PRO A 49 26.87 18.05 -7.46
C PRO A 49 25.57 17.36 -7.90
N VAL A 50 24.74 17.00 -6.91
CA VAL A 50 23.45 16.34 -7.12
C VAL A 50 22.34 17.08 -6.39
N THR A 51 21.19 17.18 -7.04
CA THR A 51 20.00 17.86 -6.52
C THR A 51 18.85 16.86 -6.43
N ALA A 52 18.18 16.83 -5.27
CA ALA A 52 16.94 16.09 -5.10
C ALA A 52 15.78 16.88 -5.71
N LYS A 53 14.95 16.23 -6.55
CA LYS A 53 13.77 16.86 -7.18
C LYS A 53 12.50 16.66 -6.35
N SER A 54 12.30 15.44 -5.84
CA SER A 54 11.12 15.00 -5.11
C SER A 54 11.48 13.80 -4.23
N GLY A 55 10.60 13.41 -3.31
CA GLY A 55 10.75 12.13 -2.60
C GLY A 55 10.57 10.94 -3.54
N GLY A 56 11.28 9.84 -3.27
CA GLY A 56 11.17 8.59 -4.02
C GLY A 56 12.50 8.07 -4.56
N GLU A 57 12.42 7.16 -5.53
CA GLU A 57 13.61 6.56 -6.14
C GLU A 57 14.19 7.44 -7.25
N GLY A 58 15.51 7.44 -7.34
CA GLY A 58 16.27 8.01 -8.44
C GLY A 58 17.51 7.19 -8.74
N PHE A 59 18.29 7.64 -9.73
CA PHE A 59 19.55 6.98 -10.07
C PHE A 59 20.60 7.98 -10.53
N ILE A 60 21.85 7.58 -10.34
CA ILE A 60 23.04 8.21 -10.93
C ILE A 60 23.68 7.16 -11.83
N GLN A 61 23.89 7.51 -13.10
CA GLN A 61 24.55 6.70 -14.10
C GLN A 61 25.84 7.38 -14.55
N ALA A 62 26.93 6.62 -14.60
CA ALA A 62 28.21 7.03 -15.13
C ALA A 62 28.51 6.20 -16.39
N ASP A 63 28.58 6.89 -17.52
CA ASP A 63 29.00 6.35 -18.81
C ASP A 63 30.49 6.67 -19.00
N VAL A 64 31.33 5.64 -19.00
CA VAL A 64 32.80 5.74 -19.05
C VAL A 64 33.30 5.26 -20.40
N SER A 65 34.08 6.08 -21.08
CA SER A 65 34.76 5.72 -22.32
C SER A 65 36.28 5.81 -22.16
N CYS A 66 36.99 4.78 -22.63
CA CYS A 66 38.46 4.71 -22.62
C CYS A 66 38.91 3.80 -23.78
N ASP A 67 39.84 4.27 -24.62
CA ASP A 67 40.46 3.49 -25.71
C ASP A 67 39.45 2.73 -26.60
N GLY A 68 38.34 3.38 -26.95
CA GLY A 68 37.28 2.78 -27.78
C GLY A 68 36.37 1.78 -27.04
N ARG A 69 36.60 1.52 -25.75
CA ARG A 69 35.70 0.74 -24.89
C ARG A 69 34.73 1.66 -24.17
N PHE A 70 33.53 1.14 -23.90
CA PHE A 70 32.46 1.83 -23.20
C PHE A 70 31.93 0.99 -22.04
N PHE A 71 31.80 1.58 -20.87
CA PHE A 71 31.32 0.95 -19.66
C PHE A 71 30.27 1.85 -18.99
N THR A 72 29.13 1.28 -18.63
CA THR A 72 28.09 2.02 -17.89
C THR A 72 27.95 1.44 -16.49
N LYS A 73 27.91 2.31 -15.48
CA LYS A 73 27.59 1.94 -14.11
C LYS A 73 26.45 2.78 -13.59
N ARG A 74 25.44 2.12 -13.01
CA ARG A 74 24.25 2.78 -12.44
C ARG A 74 24.15 2.49 -10.95
N LYS A 75 23.84 3.52 -10.17
CA LYS A 75 23.57 3.41 -8.72
C LYS A 75 22.19 3.96 -8.42
N LYS A 76 21.35 3.17 -7.75
CA LYS A 76 20.07 3.61 -7.20
C LYS A 76 20.30 4.51 -6.00
N VAL A 77 19.47 5.54 -5.87
CA VAL A 77 19.47 6.50 -4.76
C VAL A 77 18.03 6.68 -4.32
N THR A 78 17.79 6.60 -3.01
CA THR A 78 16.48 6.91 -2.42
C THR A 78 16.53 8.31 -1.84
N VAL A 79 15.60 9.16 -2.26
CA VAL A 79 15.44 10.52 -1.77
C VAL A 79 14.28 10.53 -0.79
N HIS A 80 14.56 10.91 0.45
CA HIS A 80 13.53 11.16 1.45
C HIS A 80 13.11 12.62 1.36
N THR A 81 11.80 12.89 1.37
CA THR A 81 11.30 14.25 1.57
C THR A 81 11.55 14.65 3.01
N SER A 82 12.06 15.86 3.22
CA SER A 82 12.18 16.45 4.56
C SER A 82 10.83 16.85 5.14
N GLU A 83 9.83 17.06 4.28
CA GLU A 83 8.47 17.39 4.68
C GLU A 83 7.73 16.11 5.12
N PRO A 84 7.15 16.09 6.33
CA PRO A 84 6.27 15.00 6.74
C PRO A 84 5.05 14.98 5.82
N LEU A 85 4.56 13.78 5.53
CA LEU A 85 3.27 13.63 4.85
C LEU A 85 2.19 14.19 5.78
N ALA A 86 1.49 15.23 5.32
CA ALA A 86 0.28 15.68 6.00
C ALA A 86 -0.83 14.64 5.79
N GLN A 87 -1.72 14.53 6.76
CA GLN A 87 -2.89 13.65 6.70
C GLN A 87 -4.14 14.46 7.05
N GLN A 88 -5.19 14.33 6.24
CA GLN A 88 -6.53 14.80 6.54
C GLN A 88 -7.39 13.58 6.87
N VAL A 89 -8.11 13.65 7.99
CA VAL A 89 -9.03 12.61 8.44
C VAL A 89 -10.36 13.26 8.72
N ASP A 90 -11.36 12.89 7.93
CA ASP A 90 -12.74 13.34 8.10
C ASP A 90 -13.62 12.15 8.46
N ALA A 91 -14.50 12.34 9.45
CA ALA A 91 -15.46 11.33 9.89
C ALA A 91 -16.85 11.98 9.92
N VAL A 92 -17.78 11.46 9.11
CA VAL A 92 -19.12 12.03 8.97
C VAL A 92 -20.16 10.92 9.00
N PHE A 93 -21.24 11.17 9.74
CA PHE A 93 -22.43 10.34 9.71
C PHE A 93 -23.34 10.78 8.55
N LEU A 94 -23.71 9.85 7.67
CA LEU A 94 -24.55 10.11 6.51
C LEU A 94 -25.97 9.60 6.75
N ASN A 95 -26.95 10.49 6.64
CA ASN A 95 -28.36 10.07 6.58
C ASN A 95 -28.71 9.51 5.19
N PRO A 96 -29.75 8.67 5.08
CA PRO A 96 -30.20 8.14 3.79
C PRO A 96 -30.43 9.24 2.75
N GLY A 97 -29.83 9.07 1.57
CA GLY A 97 -29.94 10.02 0.45
C GLY A 97 -29.00 11.23 0.53
N GLN A 98 -28.27 11.43 1.63
CA GLN A 98 -27.26 12.49 1.71
C GLN A 98 -26.01 12.15 0.90
N LYS A 99 -25.42 13.17 0.30
CA LYS A 99 -24.14 13.11 -0.40
C LYS A 99 -23.17 14.07 0.28
N ILE A 100 -21.92 13.65 0.40
CA ILE A 100 -20.84 14.49 0.88
C ILE A 100 -19.76 14.62 -0.19
N ILE A 101 -19.19 15.81 -0.28
CA ILE A 101 -18.01 16.11 -1.09
C ILE A 101 -16.92 16.52 -0.11
N PHE A 102 -15.79 15.85 -0.16
CA PHE A 102 -14.63 16.19 0.66
C PHE A 102 -13.76 17.18 -0.08
N ASP A 103 -13.62 18.38 0.49
CA ASP A 103 -12.69 19.37 -0.02
C ASP A 103 -11.27 19.04 0.46
N VAL A 104 -10.36 18.91 -0.50
CA VAL A 104 -8.95 18.70 -0.23
C VAL A 104 -8.34 20.07 0.10
N GLN A 105 -7.83 20.22 1.32
CA GLN A 105 -7.23 21.49 1.73
C GLN A 105 -6.07 21.90 0.82
N GLU A 106 -5.94 23.19 0.51
CA GLU A 106 -4.93 23.72 -0.42
C GLU A 106 -3.48 23.38 -0.03
N GLN A 107 -3.24 23.08 1.24
CA GLN A 107 -1.93 22.64 1.75
C GLN A 107 -1.46 21.30 1.16
N PHE A 108 -2.37 20.49 0.61
CA PHE A 108 -2.03 19.24 -0.07
C PHE A 108 -1.68 19.51 -1.54
N LYS A 109 -0.41 19.86 -1.80
CA LYS A 109 0.11 20.06 -3.17
C LYS A 109 -0.06 18.81 -4.07
N ARG A 110 -0.10 17.61 -3.47
CA ARG A 110 -0.30 16.34 -4.17
C ARG A 110 -0.88 15.30 -3.23
N ILE A 111 -1.96 14.64 -3.65
CA ILE A 111 -2.53 13.49 -2.94
C ILE A 111 -1.69 12.26 -3.27
N VAL A 112 -1.13 11.62 -2.25
CA VAL A 112 -0.31 10.40 -2.40
C VAL A 112 -1.16 9.14 -2.27
N SER A 113 -2.14 9.16 -1.37
CA SER A 113 -3.11 8.09 -1.17
C SER A 113 -4.40 8.66 -0.58
N ALA A 114 -5.52 8.01 -0.89
CA ALA A 114 -6.81 8.28 -0.28
C ALA A 114 -7.42 6.93 0.12
N ARG A 115 -8.05 6.90 1.30
CA ARG A 115 -8.79 5.74 1.80
C ARG A 115 -10.09 6.24 2.39
N TYR A 116 -11.18 5.55 2.06
CA TYR A 116 -12.48 5.76 2.67
C TYR A 116 -12.85 4.50 3.44
N ASP A 117 -13.47 4.69 4.60
CA ASP A 117 -13.97 3.62 5.43
C ASP A 117 -15.45 3.89 5.70
N LEU A 118 -16.30 2.96 5.27
CA LEU A 118 -17.74 3.08 5.34
C LEU A 118 -18.28 1.99 6.25
N SER A 119 -18.83 2.40 7.38
CA SER A 119 -19.40 1.49 8.37
C SER A 119 -20.84 1.88 8.69
N PRO A 120 -21.73 0.89 8.87
CA PRO A 120 -23.07 1.14 9.38
C PRO A 120 -23.06 1.50 10.87
N VAL A 121 -21.94 1.31 11.57
CA VAL A 121 -21.80 1.59 13.00
C VAL A 121 -20.86 2.78 13.20
N PRO A 122 -21.29 3.86 13.88
CA PRO A 122 -20.44 5.00 14.17
C PRO A 122 -19.13 4.60 14.85
N TYR A 123 -18.02 5.22 14.41
CA TYR A 123 -16.68 5.05 14.99
C TYR A 123 -16.08 3.64 14.91
N LEU A 124 -16.72 2.72 14.20
CA LEU A 124 -16.18 1.40 13.92
C LEU A 124 -15.76 1.36 12.45
N SER A 125 -14.55 0.89 12.15
CA SER A 125 -14.15 0.66 10.76
C SER A 125 -15.01 -0.43 10.13
N ALA A 126 -15.12 -0.47 8.80
CA ALA A 126 -15.77 -1.56 8.10
C ALA A 126 -15.16 -2.91 8.51
N GLU A 127 -13.83 -2.99 8.53
CA GLU A 127 -13.13 -4.19 9.00
C GLU A 127 -13.46 -4.51 10.47
N GLY A 128 -13.46 -3.51 11.35
CA GLY A 128 -13.83 -3.68 12.76
C GLY A 128 -15.28 -4.15 12.93
N PHE A 129 -16.20 -3.66 12.11
CA PHE A 129 -17.59 -4.09 12.06
C PHE A 129 -17.70 -5.56 11.66
N TRP A 130 -17.00 -5.96 10.60
CA TRP A 130 -17.01 -7.35 10.15
C TRP A 130 -16.37 -8.30 11.17
N GLN A 131 -15.29 -7.88 11.82
CA GLN A 131 -14.66 -8.65 12.89
C GLN A 131 -15.59 -8.77 14.11
N ALA A 132 -16.24 -7.70 14.51
CA ALA A 132 -17.21 -7.71 15.60
C ALA A 132 -18.39 -8.63 15.27
N LEU A 133 -18.93 -8.55 14.05
CA LEU A 133 -20.05 -9.36 13.59
C LEU A 133 -19.71 -10.86 13.51
N SER A 134 -18.49 -11.20 13.08
CA SER A 134 -18.03 -12.60 13.00
C SER A 134 -17.74 -13.25 14.36
N LYS A 135 -17.49 -12.45 15.39
CA LYS A 135 -17.23 -12.90 16.78
C LYS A 135 -18.42 -12.65 17.71
N ALA A 136 -19.51 -12.10 17.21
CA ALA A 136 -20.66 -11.75 18.02
C ALA A 136 -21.27 -13.02 18.63
N PHE A 137 -21.63 -12.91 19.91
CA PHE A 137 -22.51 -13.87 20.55
C PHE A 137 -23.94 -13.46 20.21
N PHE A 138 -24.67 -14.33 19.51
CA PHE A 138 -26.03 -14.05 19.09
C PHE A 138 -27.00 -14.53 20.16
N ALA A 139 -27.96 -13.69 20.54
CA ALA A 139 -28.92 -14.04 21.58
C ALA A 139 -29.88 -15.15 21.10
N ASN A 140 -30.20 -15.16 19.81
CA ASN A 140 -31.08 -16.17 19.19
C ASN A 140 -30.60 -16.58 17.79
N GLU A 141 -31.22 -17.63 17.25
CA GLU A 141 -30.90 -18.17 15.91
C GLU A 141 -31.24 -17.20 14.77
N PHE A 142 -32.21 -16.29 14.93
CA PHE A 142 -32.54 -15.29 13.91
C PHE A 142 -31.45 -14.24 13.76
N GLU A 143 -30.92 -13.72 14.86
CA GLU A 143 -29.79 -12.77 14.85
C GLU A 143 -28.56 -13.41 14.23
N LYS A 144 -28.30 -14.68 14.54
CA LYS A 144 -27.19 -15.45 13.97
C LYS A 144 -27.35 -15.63 12.46
N ILE A 145 -28.53 -16.03 11.99
CA ILE A 145 -28.83 -16.18 10.55
C ILE A 145 -28.68 -14.82 9.85
N TYR A 146 -29.23 -13.76 10.41
CA TYR A 146 -29.13 -12.41 9.86
C TYR A 146 -27.67 -11.97 9.73
N ALA A 147 -26.88 -12.08 10.79
CA ALA A 147 -25.45 -11.71 10.76
C ALA A 147 -24.64 -12.53 9.76
N LEU A 148 -24.84 -13.85 9.72
CA LEU A 148 -24.16 -14.73 8.76
C LEU A 148 -24.56 -14.41 7.31
N SER A 149 -25.82 -14.03 7.06
CA SER A 149 -26.29 -13.65 5.72
C SER A 149 -25.58 -12.39 5.21
N ILE A 150 -25.46 -11.36 6.05
CA ILE A 150 -24.73 -10.12 5.72
C ILE A 150 -23.26 -10.44 5.44
N LEU A 151 -22.63 -11.30 6.26
CA LEU A 151 -21.24 -11.71 6.10
C LEU A 151 -20.98 -12.47 4.80
N ILE A 152 -21.97 -13.18 4.25
CA ILE A 152 -21.86 -13.87 2.95
C ILE A 152 -21.94 -12.88 1.79
N ASP A 153 -22.76 -11.84 1.88
CA ASP A 153 -23.01 -10.90 0.78
C ASP A 153 -22.02 -9.72 0.75
N SER A 154 -21.29 -9.52 1.86
CA SER A 154 -20.27 -8.47 1.96
C SER A 154 -19.17 -8.59 0.89
N GLU A 155 -18.74 -7.44 0.33
CA GLU A 155 -17.67 -7.38 -0.67
C GLU A 155 -16.31 -7.88 -0.15
N PHE A 156 -16.11 -7.87 1.16
CA PHE A 156 -14.94 -8.47 1.83
C PHE A 156 -14.79 -9.97 1.56
N SER A 157 -15.90 -10.67 1.30
CA SER A 157 -15.92 -12.11 1.03
C SER A 157 -15.67 -12.49 -0.45
N LYS A 158 -15.44 -11.49 -1.34
CA LYS A 158 -15.31 -11.71 -2.79
C LYS A 158 -13.91 -12.17 -3.24
N ALA A 159 -12.89 -12.13 -2.38
CA ALA A 159 -11.58 -12.70 -2.68
C ALA A 159 -11.63 -14.23 -2.56
N SER A 160 -10.99 -14.96 -3.49
CA SER A 160 -10.98 -16.44 -3.54
C SER A 160 -10.49 -17.10 -2.25
N GLN A 161 -9.66 -16.41 -1.47
CA GLN A 161 -9.18 -16.85 -0.17
C GLN A 161 -10.29 -17.02 0.90
N TYR A 162 -11.48 -16.44 0.69
CA TYR A 162 -12.61 -16.50 1.63
C TYR A 162 -13.72 -17.47 1.19
N GLU A 163 -13.50 -18.25 0.12
CA GLU A 163 -14.54 -19.12 -0.43
C GLU A 163 -14.86 -20.32 0.47
N SER A 164 -13.86 -20.86 1.20
CA SER A 164 -14.12 -21.91 2.20
C SER A 164 -14.96 -21.36 3.36
N GLU A 165 -14.65 -20.16 3.84
CA GLU A 165 -15.43 -19.51 4.90
C GLU A 165 -16.87 -19.23 4.45
N ARG A 166 -17.10 -18.82 3.20
CA ARG A 166 -18.46 -18.68 2.65
C ARG A 166 -19.22 -19.99 2.66
N LYS A 167 -18.58 -21.11 2.28
CA LYS A 167 -19.21 -22.44 2.34
C LYS A 167 -19.56 -22.82 3.78
N THR A 168 -18.64 -22.61 4.72
CA THR A 168 -18.90 -22.85 6.15
C THR A 168 -20.05 -21.99 6.67
N ARG A 169 -20.07 -20.68 6.35
CA ARG A 169 -21.16 -19.78 6.77
C ARG A 169 -22.51 -20.19 6.18
N ARG A 170 -22.57 -20.60 4.90
CA ARG A 170 -23.80 -21.14 4.29
C ARG A 170 -24.27 -22.41 4.98
N HIS A 171 -23.36 -23.30 5.30
CA HIS A 171 -23.69 -24.53 6.04
C HIS A 171 -24.25 -24.20 7.42
N ASN A 172 -23.62 -23.30 8.16
CA ASN A 172 -24.11 -22.85 9.47
C ASN A 172 -25.51 -22.20 9.39
N ILE A 173 -25.79 -21.42 8.34
CA ILE A 173 -27.15 -20.89 8.10
C ILE A 173 -28.13 -22.02 7.87
N GLN A 174 -27.77 -23.00 7.03
CA GLN A 174 -28.63 -24.15 6.75
C GLN A 174 -28.92 -24.97 8.01
N ASP A 175 -27.92 -25.19 8.85
CA ASP A 175 -28.08 -25.91 10.12
C ASP A 175 -28.98 -25.13 11.09
N SER A 176 -28.79 -23.81 11.20
CA SER A 176 -29.66 -22.95 11.98
C SER A 176 -31.11 -22.96 11.46
N LEU A 177 -31.32 -22.93 10.15
CA LEU A 177 -32.66 -23.04 9.54
C LEU A 177 -33.29 -24.43 9.77
N ASN A 178 -32.51 -25.50 9.66
CA ASN A 178 -32.96 -26.86 9.95
C ASN A 178 -33.37 -27.00 11.42
N ASN A 179 -32.59 -26.40 12.34
CA ASN A 179 -32.92 -26.37 13.76
C ASN A 179 -34.22 -25.59 14.02
N LEU A 180 -34.41 -24.43 13.38
CA LEU A 180 -35.67 -23.70 13.47
C LEU A 180 -36.85 -24.54 12.98
N ALA A 181 -36.72 -25.15 11.79
CA ALA A 181 -37.78 -25.99 11.22
C ALA A 181 -38.11 -27.20 12.10
N ALA A 182 -37.11 -27.84 12.71
CA ALA A 182 -37.30 -28.99 13.59
C ALA A 182 -38.04 -28.65 14.89
N ASN A 183 -38.04 -27.38 15.30
CA ASN A 183 -38.69 -26.91 16.51
C ASN A 183 -39.99 -26.15 16.25
N MET A 184 -40.49 -26.11 15.00
CA MET A 184 -41.80 -25.55 14.71
C MET A 184 -42.91 -26.42 15.30
N ASN A 185 -43.93 -25.75 15.84
CA ASN A 185 -45.17 -26.40 16.26
C ASN A 185 -45.96 -26.90 15.03
N ASP A 186 -46.93 -27.79 15.26
CA ASP A 186 -47.78 -28.34 14.20
C ASP A 186 -48.60 -27.28 13.44
N ASP A 187 -48.84 -26.12 14.07
CA ASP A 187 -49.50 -24.96 13.46
C ASP A 187 -48.54 -24.05 12.66
N GLY A 188 -47.26 -24.41 12.61
CA GLY A 188 -46.21 -23.65 11.94
C GLY A 188 -45.66 -22.48 12.75
N SER A 189 -46.08 -22.28 14.00
CA SER A 189 -45.51 -21.28 14.89
C SER A 189 -44.19 -21.74 15.49
N LEU A 190 -43.34 -20.79 15.89
CA LEU A 190 -42.14 -21.09 16.67
C LEU A 190 -42.42 -20.95 18.17
N PRO A 191 -41.79 -21.78 19.02
CA PRO A 191 -41.89 -21.67 20.46
C PRO A 191 -41.40 -20.30 20.96
N ALA A 192 -42.05 -19.76 21.99
CA ALA A 192 -41.81 -18.39 22.47
C ALA A 192 -40.35 -18.13 22.91
N ASN A 193 -39.65 -19.17 23.38
CA ASN A 193 -38.24 -19.11 23.77
C ASN A 193 -37.25 -18.92 22.59
N TYR A 194 -37.71 -19.04 21.34
CA TYR A 194 -36.90 -18.71 20.15
C TYR A 194 -37.01 -17.24 19.73
N ILE A 195 -38.04 -16.53 20.20
CA ILE A 195 -38.30 -15.13 19.87
C ILE A 195 -37.72 -14.22 20.95
N ASP A 196 -37.81 -14.62 22.22
CA ASP A 196 -37.29 -13.86 23.36
C ASP A 196 -36.55 -14.79 24.34
N PRO A 197 -35.25 -15.06 24.10
CA PRO A 197 -34.45 -15.88 24.99
C PRO A 197 -34.19 -15.08 26.27
N LYS A 198 -34.79 -15.51 27.38
CA LYS A 198 -34.49 -14.96 28.71
C LYS A 198 -33.04 -15.14 29.11
#